data_AF-A0A401RJZ2-F1
#
_entry.id   AF-A0A401RJZ2-F1
#
_cell.length_a   1.000
_cell.length_b   1.000
_cell.length_c   1.000
_cell.angle_alpha   90.00
_cell.angle_beta   90.00
_cell.angle_gamma   90.00
#
_symmetry.space_group_name_H-M   'P 1'
#
loop_
_entity.id
_entity.type
_entity.pdbx_description
1 polymer ?
#
loop_
_entity_poly.entity_id
_entity_poly.type
_entity_poly.pdbx_seq_one_letter_code
_entity_poly.pdbx_strand_id
1 'polypeptide(L)'
;PKEAVRALKKRISGNLNHQEVRLSLKLIDICIRNCGPRFHSLVVRREFVKDVLTKVLKPKYNAPVDIQNHILHLIQSWATTYHGPVNMSDVQELYVEMKRKGLIFPTQDEGSTGSWKSVSDKGTPS
;
A
#
# COMPACT_ATOMS: atom_id res chain seq x y z
N PRO A 1 -18.04 -3.66 -1.02
CA PRO A 1 -16.80 -2.86 -0.77
C PRO A 1 -16.65 -2.38 0.68
N LYS A 2 -17.66 -1.71 1.27
CA LYS A 2 -17.57 -1.13 2.62
C LYS A 2 -17.22 -2.17 3.70
N GLU A 3 -17.94 -3.29 3.76
CA GLU A 3 -17.66 -4.36 4.74
C GLU A 3 -16.27 -4.99 4.55
N ALA A 4 -15.84 -5.19 3.31
CA ALA A 4 -14.49 -5.68 3.02
C ALA A 4 -13.41 -4.72 3.53
N VAL A 5 -13.58 -3.40 3.30
CA VAL A 5 -12.65 -2.38 3.79
C VAL A 5 -12.67 -2.32 5.32
N ARG A 6 -13.84 -2.44 5.96
CA ARG A 6 -13.97 -2.50 7.43
C ARG A 6 -13.23 -3.71 8.01
N ALA A 7 -13.35 -4.88 7.38
CA ALA A 7 -12.62 -6.08 7.77
C ALA A 7 -11.10 -5.90 7.63
N LEU A 8 -10.63 -5.31 6.52
CA LEU A 8 -9.22 -4.97 6.30
C LEU A 8 -8.69 -3.99 7.36
N LYS A 9 -9.43 -2.91 7.66
CA LYS A 9 -9.09 -1.96 8.73
C LYS A 9 -8.86 -2.69 10.05
N LYS A 10 -9.79 -3.57 10.45
CA LYS A 10 -9.74 -4.33 11.71
C LYS A 10 -8.55 -5.29 11.74
N ARG A 11 -8.23 -5.95 10.62
CA ARG A 11 -7.15 -6.94 10.55
C ARG A 11 -5.76 -6.34 10.54
N ILE A 12 -5.61 -5.10 10.06
CA ILE A 12 -4.31 -4.40 10.00
C ILE A 12 -4.11 -3.52 11.24
N SER A 13 -5.10 -2.70 11.60
CA SER A 13 -4.93 -1.69 12.64
C SER A 13 -4.77 -2.33 14.01
N GLY A 14 -3.57 -2.22 14.58
CA GLY A 14 -3.29 -2.71 15.93
C GLY A 14 -3.01 -4.20 16.05
N ASN A 15 -2.93 -4.93 14.93
CA ASN A 15 -2.65 -6.35 14.94
C ASN A 15 -1.14 -6.61 15.10
N LEU A 16 -0.78 -7.42 16.10
CA LEU A 16 0.61 -7.82 16.37
C LEU A 16 1.00 -9.09 15.62
N ASN A 17 0.06 -9.79 14.98
CA ASN A 17 0.36 -10.90 14.10
C ASN A 17 0.86 -10.37 12.73
N HIS A 18 2.18 -10.30 12.59
CA HIS A 18 2.83 -9.78 11.39
C HIS A 18 2.47 -10.55 10.12
N GLN A 19 2.19 -11.86 10.21
CA GLN A 19 1.79 -12.65 9.04
C GLN A 19 0.39 -12.24 8.54
N GLU A 20 -0.56 -12.00 9.46
CA GLU A 20 -1.89 -11.50 9.08
C GLU A 20 -1.82 -10.10 8.48
N VAL A 21 -0.98 -9.23 9.04
CA VAL A 21 -0.74 -7.89 8.49
C VAL A 21 -0.16 -7.99 7.08
N ARG A 22 0.88 -8.81 6.88
CA ARG A 22 1.53 -9.02 5.59
C ARG A 22 0.54 -9.48 4.52
N LEU A 23 -0.28 -10.50 4.83
CA LEU A 23 -1.29 -11.01 3.91
C LEU A 23 -2.37 -9.96 3.60
N SER A 24 -2.77 -9.17 4.59
CA SER A 24 -3.75 -8.10 4.41
C SER A 24 -3.23 -6.97 3.52
N LEU A 25 -1.95 -6.60 3.65
CA LEU A 25 -1.31 -5.61 2.77
C LEU A 25 -1.23 -6.10 1.32
N LYS A 26 -0.86 -7.37 1.10
CA LYS A 26 -0.88 -8.00 -0.24
C LYS A 26 -2.29 -8.00 -0.83
N LEU A 27 -3.31 -8.29 -0.02
CA LEU A 27 -4.70 -8.26 -0.46
C LEU A 27 -5.14 -6.84 -0.86
N ILE A 28 -4.73 -5.81 -0.11
CA ILE A 28 -4.99 -4.40 -0.48
C ILE A 28 -4.39 -4.08 -1.85
N ASP A 29 -3.13 -4.44 -2.08
CA ASP A 29 -2.46 -4.20 -3.36
C ASP A 29 -3.19 -4.87 -4.53
N ILE A 30 -3.56 -6.14 -4.37
CA ILE A 30 -4.36 -6.87 -5.37
C ILE A 30 -5.72 -6.18 -5.58
N CYS A 31 -6.40 -5.75 -4.52
CA CYS A 31 -7.68 -5.05 -4.64
C CYS A 31 -7.56 -3.70 -5.35
N ILE A 32 -6.49 -2.93 -5.13
CA ILE A 32 -6.27 -1.67 -5.85
C ILE A 32 -6.02 -1.91 -7.35
N ARG A 33 -5.41 -3.03 -7.72
CA ARG A 33 -5.17 -3.40 -9.11
C ARG A 33 -6.41 -3.96 -9.83
N ASN A 34 -7.32 -4.60 -9.09
CA ASN A 34 -8.43 -5.38 -9.69
C ASN A 34 -9.82 -4.80 -9.39
N CYS A 35 -9.98 -3.91 -8.42
CA CYS A 35 -11.28 -3.35 -8.08
C CYS A 35 -11.54 -2.00 -8.78
N GLY A 36 -12.80 -1.57 -8.72
CA GLY A 36 -13.21 -0.29 -9.28
C GLY A 36 -13.09 0.89 -8.31
N PRO A 37 -13.38 2.12 -8.79
CA PRO A 37 -13.27 3.38 -8.03
C PRO A 37 -14.03 3.41 -6.70
N ARG A 38 -15.12 2.63 -6.59
CA ARG A 38 -15.92 2.50 -5.36
C ARG A 38 -15.14 1.85 -4.21
N PHE A 39 -14.18 0.97 -4.51
CA PHE A 39 -13.28 0.39 -3.49
C PHE A 39 -12.11 1.34 -3.21
N HIS A 40 -11.49 1.86 -4.28
CA HIS A 40 -10.33 2.75 -4.17
C HIS A 40 -10.64 3.97 -3.29
N SER A 41 -11.78 4.63 -3.50
CA SER A 41 -12.22 5.80 -2.73
C SER A 41 -12.46 5.55 -1.23
N LEU A 42 -12.46 4.30 -0.78
CA LEU A 42 -12.54 3.95 0.65
C LEU A 42 -11.16 3.68 1.26
N VAL A 43 -10.22 3.16 0.47
CA VAL A 43 -8.87 2.78 0.92
C VAL A 43 -7.90 3.95 0.87
N VAL A 44 -8.07 4.87 -0.08
CA VAL A 44 -7.15 6.00 -0.27
C VAL A 44 -7.54 7.27 0.47
N ARG A 45 -8.48 7.16 1.42
CA ARG A 45 -8.82 8.27 2.31
C ARG A 45 -7.71 8.50 3.32
N ARG A 46 -7.45 9.77 3.66
CA ARG A 46 -6.44 10.13 4.67
C ARG A 46 -6.59 9.33 5.97
N GLU A 47 -7.82 9.16 6.46
CA GLU A 47 -8.13 8.36 7.66
C GLU A 47 -7.67 6.91 7.51
N PHE A 48 -7.96 6.26 6.38
CA PHE A 48 -7.53 4.87 6.17
C PHE A 48 -6.00 4.78 6.17
N VAL A 49 -5.34 5.61 5.35
CA VAL A 49 -3.88 5.56 5.25
C VAL A 49 -3.22 5.87 6.60
N LYS A 50 -3.65 6.94 7.27
CA LYS A 50 -3.11 7.36 8.57
C LYS A 50 -3.40 6.36 9.68
N ASP A 51 -4.66 5.99 9.90
CA ASP A 51 -5.06 5.23 11.09
C ASP A 51 -4.91 3.71 10.94
N VAL A 52 -4.71 3.23 9.71
CA VAL A 52 -4.51 1.81 9.40
C VAL A 52 -3.06 1.56 9.02
N LEU A 53 -2.56 2.19 7.95
CA LEU A 53 -1.24 1.88 7.40
C LEU A 53 -0.12 2.52 8.20
N THR A 54 -0.14 3.84 8.38
CA THR A 54 0.95 4.55 9.11
C THR A 54 1.01 4.17 10.59
N LYS A 55 -0.11 3.71 11.16
CA LYS A 55 -0.17 3.21 12.53
C LYS A 55 0.76 2.02 12.74
N VAL A 56 0.84 1.09 11.78
CA VAL A 56 1.73 -0.10 11.85
C VAL A 56 3.20 0.29 11.85
N LEU A 57 3.57 1.45 11.28
CA LEU A 57 4.94 1.97 11.27
C LEU A 57 5.39 2.51 12.63
N LYS A 58 4.48 2.67 13.62
CA LYS A 58 4.88 3.17 14.93
C LYS A 58 5.76 2.14 15.66
N PRO A 59 6.81 2.58 16.37
CA PRO A 59 7.74 1.67 17.08
C PRO A 59 7.06 0.63 17.97
N LYS A 60 5.92 0.99 18.58
CA LYS A 60 5.10 0.10 19.42
C LYS A 60 4.70 -1.22 18.76
N TYR A 61 4.55 -1.25 17.43
CA TYR A 61 4.13 -2.46 16.70
C TYR A 61 5.28 -3.35 16.26
N ASN A 62 6.53 -2.84 16.35
CA ASN A 62 7.76 -3.53 15.99
C ASN A 62 7.63 -4.34 14.68
N ALA A 63 7.04 -3.72 13.66
CA ALA A 63 6.75 -4.39 12.39
C ALA A 63 8.08 -4.74 11.69
N PRO A 64 8.22 -5.95 11.12
CA PRO A 64 9.34 -6.32 10.27
C PRO A 64 9.59 -5.33 9.14
N VAL A 65 10.86 -5.16 8.76
CA VAL A 65 11.28 -4.20 7.72
C VAL A 65 10.54 -4.42 6.40
N ASP A 66 10.27 -5.67 6.01
CA ASP A 66 9.52 -6.00 4.80
C ASP A 66 8.08 -5.44 4.83
N ILE A 67 7.43 -5.48 5.98
CA ILE A 67 6.08 -4.94 6.18
C ILE A 67 6.11 -3.41 6.14
N GLN A 68 7.11 -2.80 6.80
CA GLN A 68 7.29 -1.35 6.79
C GLN A 68 7.51 -0.84 5.36
N ASN A 69 8.44 -1.46 4.63
CA ASN A 69 8.74 -1.10 3.25
C ASN A 69 7.54 -1.28 2.33
N HIS A 70 6.76 -2.35 2.49
CA HIS A 70 5.55 -2.56 1.71
C HIS A 70 4.51 -1.44 1.95
N ILE A 71 4.31 -1.02 3.19
CA ILE A 71 3.41 0.10 3.51
C ILE A 71 3.89 1.40 2.86
N LEU A 72 5.19 1.71 2.99
CA LEU A 72 5.78 2.91 2.41
C LEU A 72 5.64 2.88 0.88
N HIS A 73 5.89 1.74 0.25
CA HIS A 73 5.73 1.55 -1.19
C HIS A 73 4.28 1.77 -1.65
N LEU A 74 3.28 1.26 -0.93
CA LEU A 74 1.87 1.50 -1.24
C LEU A 74 1.53 3.00 -1.22
N ILE A 75 1.93 3.70 -0.16
CA ILE A 75 1.67 5.13 0.00
C ILE A 75 2.34 5.93 -1.13
N GLN A 76 3.59 5.62 -1.44
CA GLN A 76 4.33 6.25 -2.53
C GLN A 76 3.66 5.99 -3.89
N SER A 77 3.38 4.73 -4.22
CA SER A 77 2.75 4.34 -5.47
C SER A 77 1.42 5.06 -5.70
N TRP A 78 0.58 5.14 -4.66
CA TRP A 78 -0.70 5.85 -4.74
C TRP A 78 -0.53 7.36 -4.89
N ALA A 79 0.51 7.95 -4.29
CA ALA A 79 0.78 9.37 -4.40
C ALA A 79 1.38 9.77 -5.76
N THR A 80 2.27 8.95 -6.34
CA THR A 80 3.09 9.35 -7.51
C THR A 80 2.69 8.70 -8.83
N THR A 81 2.09 7.51 -8.79
CA THR A 81 1.93 6.65 -9.99
C THR A 81 0.47 6.30 -10.26
N TYR A 82 -0.45 6.71 -9.40
CA TYR A 82 -1.86 6.43 -9.60
C TYR A 82 -2.48 7.35 -10.65
N HIS A 83 -2.98 6.75 -11.75
CA HIS A 83 -3.65 7.45 -12.85
C HIS A 83 -5.16 7.11 -12.96
N GLY A 84 -5.75 6.53 -11.92
CA GLY A 84 -7.17 6.18 -11.91
C GLY A 84 -8.09 7.38 -11.62
N PRO A 85 -9.43 7.19 -11.71
CA PRO A 85 -10.41 8.28 -11.59
C PRO A 85 -10.67 8.74 -10.14
N VAL A 86 -9.96 8.19 -9.16
CA VAL A 86 -10.10 8.56 -7.75
C VAL A 86 -9.08 9.62 -7.38
N ASN A 87 -9.54 10.69 -6.74
CA ASN A 87 -8.67 11.74 -6.23
C ASN A 87 -7.72 11.21 -5.14
N MET A 88 -6.41 11.41 -5.32
CA MET A 88 -5.34 10.99 -4.41
C MET A 88 -4.70 12.15 -3.62
N SER A 89 -5.23 13.37 -3.68
CA SER A 89 -4.65 14.55 -3.01
C SER A 89 -4.36 14.31 -1.51
N ASP A 90 -5.28 13.65 -0.80
CA ASP A 90 -5.10 13.26 0.60
C ASP A 90 -3.85 12.40 0.84
N VAL A 91 -3.60 11.45 -0.06
CA VAL A 91 -2.45 10.53 0.02
C VAL A 91 -1.17 11.25 -0.38
N GLN A 92 -1.24 12.12 -1.40
CA GLN A 92 -0.14 12.95 -1.85
C GLN A 92 0.36 13.90 -0.75
N GLU A 93 -0.56 14.60 -0.07
CA GLU A 93 -0.24 15.45 1.06
C GLU A 93 0.39 14.66 2.20
N LEU A 94 -0.17 13.50 2.54
CA LEU A 94 0.37 12.65 3.61
C LEU A 94 1.76 12.13 3.26
N TYR A 95 2.00 11.72 2.02
CA TYR A 95 3.31 11.31 1.52
C TYR A 95 4.35 12.42 1.67
N VAL A 96 4.02 13.65 1.26
CA VAL A 96 4.91 14.82 1.42
C VAL A 96 5.14 15.12 2.91
N GLU A 97 4.09 15.06 3.74
CA GLU A 97 4.18 15.25 5.19
C GLU A 97 5.14 14.24 5.83
N MET A 98 5.07 12.97 5.42
CA MET A 98 5.93 11.89 5.90
C MET A 98 7.39 12.11 5.50
N LYS A 99 7.66 12.50 4.26
CA LYS A 99 9.02 12.85 3.84
C LYS A 99 9.59 14.02 4.62
N ARG A 100 8.81 15.07 4.83
CA ARG A 100 9.22 16.26 5.61
C ARG A 100 9.56 15.89 7.06
N LYS A 101 8.91 14.86 7.61
CA LYS A 101 9.21 14.29 8.94
C LYS A 101 10.44 13.38 8.95
N GLY A 102 11.10 13.17 7.81
CA GLY A 102 12.31 12.36 7.70
C GLY A 102 12.08 10.87 7.41
N LEU A 103 10.86 10.46 7.05
CA LEU A 103 10.64 9.07 6.60
C LEU A 103 11.27 8.87 5.22
N ILE A 104 12.11 7.83 5.12
CA ILE A 104 12.74 7.41 3.88
C ILE A 104 11.80 6.41 3.19
N PHE A 105 11.43 6.70 1.95
CA PHE A 105 10.64 5.80 1.12
C PHE A 105 11.57 4.96 0.22
N PRO A 106 11.25 3.67 -0.01
CA PRO A 106 12.06 2.82 -0.88
C PRO A 106 12.12 3.37 -2.31
N THR A 107 13.27 3.24 -2.98
CA THR A 107 13.36 3.46 -4.42
C THR A 107 12.63 2.32 -5.14
N GLN A 108 12.08 2.56 -6.33
CA GLN A 108 11.21 1.59 -7.03
C GLN A 108 11.87 0.22 -7.26
N ASP A 109 13.20 0.16 -7.24
CA ASP A 109 13.98 -1.06 -7.45
C ASP A 109 14.13 -1.93 -6.18
N GLU A 110 13.97 -1.37 -4.99
CA GLU A 110 14.20 -2.05 -3.70
C GLU A 110 12.97 -2.83 -3.20
N GLY A 111 11.86 -2.83 -3.95
CA GLY A 111 10.61 -3.53 -3.63
C GLY A 111 10.41 -4.87 -4.36
N SER A 112 11.28 -5.20 -5.33
CA SER A 112 11.12 -6.40 -6.17
C SER A 112 12.04 -7.54 -5.76
N THR A 113 11.89 -8.04 -4.53
CA THR A 113 12.31 -9.41 -4.17
C THR A 113 11.08 -10.24 -3.79
N GLY A 114 10.27 -10.50 -4.81
CA GLY A 114 9.01 -11.23 -4.66
C GLY A 114 8.30 -11.50 -5.98
N SER A 115 9.04 -12.04 -6.95
CA SER A 115 8.59 -12.83 -8.11
C SER A 115 7.16 -12.58 -8.63
N TRP A 116 7.05 -11.81 -9.72
CA TRP A 116 6.23 -12.15 -10.91
C TRP A 116 6.86 -11.48 -12.14
N LYS A 117 8.04 -11.94 -12.56
CA LYS A 117 8.36 -11.89 -13.99
C LYS A 117 7.68 -13.09 -14.63
N SER A 118 6.47 -12.91 -15.13
CA SER A 118 5.93 -13.81 -16.16
C SER A 118 6.26 -13.20 -17.51
N VAL A 119 7.20 -13.89 -18.17
CA VAL A 119 7.56 -13.87 -19.58
C VAL A 119 6.47 -13.29 -20.49
N SER A 120 6.82 -12.24 -21.21
CA SER A 120 6.21 -11.89 -22.50
C SER A 120 7.26 -11.24 -23.38
N ASP A 121 8.28 -12.03 -23.71
CA ASP A 121 9.17 -11.78 -24.84
C ASP A 121 9.37 -13.10 -25.56
N LYS A 122 8.52 -13.34 -26.57
CA LYS A 122 8.85 -14.05 -27.81
C LYS A 122 7.91 -13.57 -28.91
N GLY A 123 8.11 -12.32 -29.34
CA GLY A 123 7.72 -11.89 -30.68
C GLY A 123 8.81 -12.31 -31.65
N THR A 124 8.61 -13.43 -32.34
CA THR A 124 9.44 -13.87 -33.45
C THR A 124 9.24 -12.91 -34.63
N PRO A 125 10.28 -12.43 -35.33
CA PRO A 125 10.10 -11.74 -36.60
C PRO A 125 9.82 -12.77 -37.70
N SER A 126 8.85 -12.48 -38.56
CA SER A 126 8.75 -13.03 -39.92
C SER A 126 8.81 -11.87 -40.90
#